data_AF-A0A1G5KL04-F1
#
_entry.id   AF-A0A1G5KL04-F1
#
_cell.length_a   1.000
_cell.length_b   1.000
_cell.length_c   1.000
_cell.angle_alpha   90.00
_cell.angle_beta   90.00
_cell.angle_gamma   90.00
#
_symmetry.space_group_name_H-M   'P 1'
#
loop_
_entity.id
_entity.type
_entity.pdbx_description
1 polymer ?
#
loop_
_entity_poly.entity_id
_entity_poly.type
_entity_poly.pdbx_seq_one_letter_code
_entity_poly.pdbx_strand_id
1 'polypeptide(L)' 'MDIQPETPDNPASVRIALMRYTRAEDGRLLITPECASFEEVEGQINSLQDELDEIWERARRAFQVA' A
#
# COMPACT_ATOMS: atom_id res chain seq x y z
N MET A 1 -3.74 -6.70 -4.28
CA MET A 1 -2.60 -6.19 -5.07
C MET A 1 -2.59 -6.91 -6.40
N ASP A 2 -2.38 -6.18 -7.48
CA ASP A 2 -2.35 -6.72 -8.83
C ASP A 2 -0.98 -6.36 -9.44
N ILE A 3 -0.19 -7.38 -9.79
CA ILE A 3 1.12 -7.20 -10.42
C ILE A 3 0.99 -7.64 -11.87
N GLN A 4 1.25 -6.71 -12.80
CA GLN A 4 1.40 -7.04 -14.20
C GLN A 4 2.90 -7.10 -14.53
N PRO A 5 3.46 -8.27 -14.89
CA PRO A 5 4.84 -8.37 -15.31
C PRO A 5 5.06 -7.64 -16.65
N GLU A 6 6.33 -7.40 -16.99
CA GLU A 6 6.68 -6.78 -18.25
C GLU A 6 6.29 -7.71 -19.42
N THR A 7 5.74 -7.10 -20.47
CA THR A 7 5.45 -7.75 -21.75
C THR A 7 5.99 -6.86 -22.86
N PRO A 8 6.19 -7.37 -24.09
CA PRO A 8 6.70 -6.56 -25.20
C PRO A 8 5.92 -5.26 -25.45
N ASP A 9 4.62 -5.25 -25.12
CA ASP A 9 3.71 -4.13 -25.36
C ASP A 9 3.42 -3.28 -24.11
N ASN A 10 3.71 -3.77 -22.89
CA ASN A 10 3.41 -3.08 -21.64
C ASN A 10 4.55 -3.20 -20.61
N PRO A 11 4.96 -2.09 -19.96
CA PRO A 11 5.93 -2.13 -18.88
C PRO A 11 5.35 -2.88 -17.67
N ALA A 12 6.23 -3.47 -16.87
CA ALA A 12 5.83 -4.03 -15.58
C ALA A 12 5.17 -2.94 -14.73
N SER A 13 4.02 -3.25 -14.15
CA SER A 13 3.26 -2.31 -13.32
C SER A 13 2.66 -3.02 -12.11
N VAL A 14 2.49 -2.26 -11.03
CA VAL A 14 1.89 -2.75 -9.79
C VAL A 14 0.72 -1.84 -9.43
N ARG A 15 -0.42 -2.45 -9.09
CA ARG A 15 -1.59 -1.76 -8.56
C ARG A 15 -1.81 -2.21 -7.12
N ILE A 16 -1.63 -1.27 -6.20
CA ILE A 16 -1.85 -1.48 -4.78
C ILE A 16 -3.25 -0.97 -4.46
N ALA A 17 -4.09 -1.86 -3.90
CA ALA A 17 -5.41 -1.48 -3.42
C ALA A 17 -5.31 -1.27 -1.91
N LEU A 18 -5.62 -0.06 -1.44
CA LEU A 18 -5.77 0.23 -0.02
C LEU A 18 -7.15 -0.27 0.42
N MET A 19 -7.17 -1.25 1.31
CA MET A 19 -8.43 -1.89 1.74
C MET A 19 -9.20 -1.08 2.78
N ARG A 20 -8.50 -0.21 3.51
CA ARG A 20 -9.07 0.68 4.52
C ARG A 20 -8.65 2.10 4.25
N TYR A 21 -9.63 2.97 4.07
CA TYR A 21 -9.42 4.40 3.98
C TYR A 21 -10.66 5.14 4.48
N THR A 22 -10.44 6.32 5.03
CA THR A 22 -11.47 7.30 5.37
C THR A 22 -11.38 8.46 4.40
N ARG A 23 -12.50 8.93 3.87
CA ARG A 23 -12.53 10.12 3.03
C ARG A 23 -12.78 11.35 3.89
N ALA A 24 -11.83 12.28 3.91
CA ALA A 24 -11.99 13.58 4.56
C ALA A 24 -12.98 14.46 3.78
N GLU A 25 -13.53 15.48 4.44
CA GLU A 25 -14.51 16.42 3.85
C GLU A 25 -13.94 17.18 2.64
N ASP A 26 -12.63 17.43 2.63
CA ASP A 26 -11.91 18.05 1.51
C ASP A 26 -11.59 17.07 0.36
N GLY A 27 -12.03 15.82 0.47
CA GLY A 27 -11.85 14.78 -0.53
C GLY A 27 -10.55 14.00 -0.41
N ARG A 28 -9.67 14.31 0.55
CA ARG A 28 -8.46 13.51 0.79
C ARG A 28 -8.82 12.11 1.29
N LEU A 29 -8.00 11.12 0.94
CA LEU A 29 -8.08 9.78 1.48
C LEU A 29 -7.07 9.64 2.62
N LEU A 30 -7.57 9.32 3.80
CA LEU A 30 -6.81 9.05 5.00
C LEU A 30 -6.69 7.52 5.14
N ILE A 31 -5.47 7.03 5.27
CA ILE A 31 -5.21 5.57 5.31
C ILE A 31 -5.26 5.06 6.76
N THR A 32 -5.10 5.97 7.73
CA THR A 32 -5.26 5.70 9.16
C THR A 32 -6.68 6.06 9.61
N PRO A 33 -7.30 5.25 10.48
CA PRO A 33 -8.57 5.59 11.12
C PRO A 33 -8.40 6.74 12.14
N GLU A 34 -9.53 7.23 12.67
CA GLU A 34 -9.49 8.13 13.83
C GLU A 34 -8.87 7.39 15.03
N CYS A 35 -7.85 8.01 15.64
CA CYS A 35 -7.16 7.48 16.81
C CYS A 35 -7.43 8.40 18.00
N ALA A 36 -7.71 7.84 19.18
CA ALA A 36 -7.98 8.58 20.41
C ALA A 36 -6.73 8.80 21.27
N SER A 37 -5.64 8.08 20.96
CA SER A 37 -4.36 8.14 21.67
C SER A 37 -3.16 8.09 20.74
N PHE A 38 -2.00 8.53 21.23
CA PHE A 38 -0.74 8.43 20.49
C PHE A 38 -0.30 6.98 20.26
N GLU A 39 -0.52 6.10 21.24
CA GLU A 39 -0.21 4.66 21.12
C GLU A 39 -1.00 4.00 19.98
N GLU A 40 -2.27 4.36 19.81
CA GLU A 40 -3.07 3.90 18.67
C GLU A 40 -2.51 4.41 17.34
N VAL A 41 -2.07 5.68 17.28
CA VAL A 41 -1.44 6.23 16.07
C VAL A 41 -0.16 5.47 15.72
N GLU A 42 0.72 5.23 16.69
CA GLU A 42 1.93 4.44 16.49
C GLU A 42 1.61 3.02 16.00
N GLY A 43 0.62 2.37 16.59
CA GLY A 43 0.16 1.05 16.16
C GLY A 43 -0.34 1.02 14.71
N GLN A 44 -1.13 2.02 14.31
CA GLN A 44 -1.61 2.13 12.91
C GLN A 44 -0.46 2.38 11.93
N ILE A 45 0.50 3.22 12.28
CA ILE A 45 1.66 3.51 11.42
C ILE A 45 2.53 2.28 11.25
N ASN A 46 2.84 1.57 12.34
CA ASN A 46 3.65 0.35 12.28
C ASN A 46 2.97 -0.74 11.44
N SER A 47 1.66 -0.96 11.63
CA SER A 47 0.91 -1.91 10.80
C SER A 47 0.93 -1.54 9.32
N LEU A 48 0.84 -0.24 8.99
CA LEU A 48 0.93 0.23 7.60
C LEU A 48 2.32 0.01 7.01
N GLN A 49 3.37 0.21 7.81
CA GLN A 49 4.75 -0.06 7.39
C GLN A 49 4.96 -1.54 7.09
N ASP A 50 4.48 -2.43 7.94
CA ASP A 50 4.56 -3.89 7.73
C ASP A 50 3.87 -4.30 6.41
N GLU A 51 2.66 -3.77 6.15
CA GLU A 51 1.95 -4.02 4.89
C GLU A 51 2.71 -3.49 3.66
N LEU A 52 3.32 -2.31 3.76
CA LEU A 52 4.11 -1.72 2.68
C LEU A 52 5.38 -2.53 2.40
N ASP A 53 6.05 -3.04 3.43
CA ASP A 53 7.22 -3.89 3.31
C ASP A 53 6.88 -5.21 2.60
N GLU A 54 5.76 -5.85 2.95
CA GLU A 54 5.29 -7.04 2.22
C GLU A 54 5.02 -6.77 0.74
N ILE A 55 4.37 -5.65 0.44
CA ILE A 55 4.08 -5.23 -0.94
C ILE A 55 5.39 -4.97 -1.69
N TRP A 56 6.33 -4.27 -1.06
CA TRP A 56 7.63 -3.97 -1.63
C TRP A 56 8.42 -5.25 -1.94
N GLU A 57 8.48 -6.21 -1.03
CA GLU A 57 9.15 -7.49 -1.28
C GLU A 57 8.53 -8.25 -2.44
N ARG A 58 7.20 -8.31 -2.50
CA ARG A 58 6.49 -8.99 -3.58
C ARG A 58 6.72 -8.30 -4.93
N ALA A 59 6.68 -6.97 -4.96
CA ALA A 59 7.00 -6.19 -6.16
C ALA A 59 8.45 -6.45 -6.58
N ARG A 60 9.41 -6.35 -5.65
CA ARG A 60 10.83 -6.62 -5.94
C ARG A 60 11.03 -8.00 -6.56
N ARG A 61 10.40 -9.04 -6.02
CA ARG A 61 10.48 -10.40 -6.59
C ARG A 61 9.91 -10.45 -8.01
N ALA A 62 8.78 -9.81 -8.26
CA ALA A 62 8.16 -9.81 -9.59
C ALA A 62 9.01 -9.07 -10.64
N PHE A 63 9.67 -7.97 -10.25
CA PHE A 63 10.53 -7.18 -11.14
C PHE A 63 11.95 -7.75 -11.31
N GLN A 64 12.39 -8.68 -10.45
CA GLN A 64 13.71 -9.34 -10.58
C GLN A 64 13.67 -10.63 -11.40
N VAL A 65 12.49 -11.20 -11.66
CA VAL A 65 12.29 -12.40 -12.49
C VAL A 65 11.94 -12.04 -13.94
N ALA A 66 11.71 -10.75 -14.23
CA ALA A 66 11.50 -10.19 -15.56
C ALA A 66 12.83 -9.90 -16.27
#